data_AF-A0A176XH41-F1
#
_entry.id   AF-A0A176XH41-F1
#
_cell.length_a   1.000
_cell.length_b   1.000
_cell.length_c   1.000
_cell.angle_alpha   90.00
_cell.angle_beta   90.00
_cell.angle_gamma   90.00
#
_symmetry.space_group_name_H-M   'P 1'
#
loop_
_entity.id
_entity.type
_entity.pdbx_description
1 polymer ?
#
loop_
_entity_poly.entity_id
_entity_poly.type
_entity_poly.pdbx_seq_one_letter_code
_entity_poly.pdbx_strand_id
1 'polypeptide(L)' 'MHSLKSAGIADSAGGDILTFCDEADVTAVARLTFGADAALAVAFSALDARLDGRDRDFLFWAKVFRALTEV' A
#
# COMPACT_ATOMS: atom_id res chain seq x y z
N MET A 1 19.02 -36.43 -12.04
CA MET A 1 19.45 -35.20 -11.33
C MET A 1 19.24 -34.02 -12.28
N HIS A 2 18.09 -33.35 -12.20
CA HIS A 2 17.85 -32.14 -13.00
C HIS A 2 18.01 -30.93 -12.09
N SER A 3 19.15 -30.25 -12.24
CA SER A 3 19.44 -28.97 -11.61
C SER A 3 18.71 -27.89 -12.39
N LEU A 4 17.63 -27.35 -11.82
CA LEU A 4 17.02 -26.11 -12.31
C LEU A 4 17.63 -24.97 -11.51
N LYS A 5 18.59 -24.30 -12.14
CA LYS A 5 19.16 -23.03 -11.69
C LYS A 5 18.03 -22.00 -11.67
N SER A 6 17.49 -21.74 -10.48
CA SER A 6 16.51 -20.69 -10.27
C SER A 6 17.23 -19.35 -10.39
N ALA A 7 17.11 -18.73 -11.56
CA ALA A 7 17.57 -17.37 -11.79
C ALA A 7 16.59 -16.44 -11.11
N GLY A 8 16.91 -16.08 -9.87
CA GLY A 8 16.29 -14.94 -9.20
C GLY A 8 16.62 -13.67 -9.97
N ILE A 9 15.61 -13.12 -10.65
CA ILE A 9 15.51 -11.72 -11.04
C ILE A 9 14.03 -11.39 -11.21
N ALA A 10 13.34 -11.23 -10.08
CA ALA A 10 12.22 -10.30 -10.05
C ALA A 10 12.85 -8.93 -9.80
N ASP A 11 13.23 -8.26 -10.89
CA ASP A 11 13.53 -6.83 -10.86
C ASP A 11 12.26 -6.15 -10.34
N SER A 12 12.33 -5.69 -9.09
CA SER A 12 11.23 -5.00 -8.43
C SER A 12 11.04 -3.66 -9.11
N ALA A 13 10.26 -3.66 -10.20
CA ALA A 13 9.54 -2.49 -10.66
C ALA A 13 8.41 -2.16 -9.67
N GLY A 14 8.73 -2.09 -8.38
CA GLY A 14 7.99 -1.31 -7.41
C GLY A 14 8.29 0.15 -7.70
N GLY A 15 7.81 0.62 -8.86
CA GLY A 15 7.85 2.02 -9.22
C GLY A 15 6.92 2.75 -8.27
N ASP A 16 7.46 3.14 -7.11
CA ASP A 16 7.32 4.48 -6.55
C ASP A 16 5.90 5.06 -6.70
N ILE A 17 4.87 4.30 -6.34
CA ILE A 17 3.46 4.76 -6.24
C ILE A 17 3.38 6.00 -5.34
N LEU A 18 4.34 6.16 -4.44
CA LEU A 18 4.48 7.27 -3.50
C LEU A 18 5.08 8.56 -4.11
N THR A 19 5.41 8.60 -5.40
CA THR A 19 6.08 9.78 -6.00
C THR A 19 5.13 10.92 -6.33
N PHE A 20 3.81 10.71 -6.37
CA PHE A 20 2.90 11.73 -6.92
C PHE A 20 1.64 12.09 -6.13
N CYS A 21 1.24 11.33 -5.10
CA CYS A 21 0.04 11.66 -4.33
C CYS A 21 0.37 11.85 -2.86
N ASP A 22 -0.01 13.00 -2.31
CA ASP A 22 0.12 13.23 -0.87
C ASP A 22 -0.93 12.44 -0.07
N GLU A 23 -0.74 12.37 1.25
CA GLU A 23 -1.64 11.65 2.16
C GLU A 23 -3.10 12.16 2.08
N ALA A 24 -3.29 13.48 1.89
CA ALA A 24 -4.61 14.10 1.84
C ALA A 24 -5.34 13.76 0.54
N ASP A 25 -4.63 13.77 -0.59
CA ASP A 25 -5.15 13.35 -1.89
C ASP A 25 -5.59 11.88 -1.85
N VAL A 26 -4.75 10.99 -1.31
CA VAL A 26 -5.09 9.57 -1.18
C VAL A 26 -6.25 9.35 -0.20
N THR A 27 -6.33 10.12 0.87
CA THR A 27 -7.46 10.10 1.81
C THR A 27 -8.76 10.51 1.12
N ALA A 28 -8.73 11.60 0.34
CA ALA A 28 -9.88 12.08 -0.41
C ALA A 28 -10.33 11.08 -1.48
N VAL A 29 -9.38 10.50 -2.22
CA VAL A 29 -9.65 9.46 -3.21
C VAL A 29 -10.23 8.21 -2.54
N ALA A 30 -9.68 7.75 -1.42
CA ALA A 30 -10.20 6.61 -0.70
C ALA A 30 -11.66 6.83 -0.25
N ARG A 31 -11.98 8.01 0.30
CA ARG A 31 -13.37 8.38 0.63
C ARG A 31 -14.27 8.41 -0.59
N LEU A 32 -13.80 8.95 -1.71
CA LEU A 32 -14.57 9.05 -2.95
C LEU A 32 -14.85 7.66 -3.55
N THR A 33 -13.85 6.78 -3.55
CA THR A 33 -13.93 5.47 -4.20
C THR A 33 -14.68 4.44 -3.36
N PHE A 34 -14.43 4.41 -2.05
CA PHE A 34 -14.92 3.34 -1.17
C PHE A 34 -15.99 3.81 -0.19
N GLY A 35 -16.26 5.12 -0.09
CA GLY A 35 -17.30 5.66 0.79
C GLY A 35 -17.07 5.26 2.25
N ALA A 36 -18.07 4.61 2.85
CA ALA A 36 -18.01 4.12 4.23
C ALA A 36 -16.92 3.06 4.46
N ASP A 37 -16.51 2.34 3.42
CA ASP A 37 -15.52 1.25 3.50
C ASP A 37 -14.09 1.75 3.26
N ALA A 38 -13.86 3.05 3.11
CA ALA A 38 -12.54 3.62 2.84
C ALA A 38 -11.49 3.22 3.88
N ALA A 39 -11.83 3.27 5.17
CA ALA A 39 -10.91 2.88 6.24
C ALA A 39 -10.57 1.38 6.17
N LEU A 40 -11.53 0.52 5.80
CA LEU A 40 -11.30 -0.91 5.63
C LEU A 40 -10.36 -1.19 4.45
N ALA A 41 -10.61 -0.56 3.30
CA ALA A 41 -9.77 -0.71 2.12
C ALA A 41 -8.31 -0.29 2.39
N VAL A 42 -8.12 0.84 3.08
CA VAL A 42 -6.78 1.34 3.45
C VAL A 42 -6.11 0.43 4.48
N ALA A 43 -6.85 -0.11 5.46
CA ALA A 43 -6.32 -1.07 6.42
C ALA A 43 -5.82 -2.35 5.73
N PHE A 44 -6.56 -2.86 4.73
CA PHE A 44 -6.14 -3.99 3.92
C PHE A 44 -4.83 -3.68 3.16
N SER A 45 -4.72 -2.51 2.51
CA SER A 45 -3.49 -2.08 1.82
C SER A 45 -2.28 -1.98 2.76
N ALA A 46 -2.49 -1.53 4.00
CA ALA A 46 -1.42 -1.49 5.00
C ALA A 46 -0.94 -2.91 5.37
N LEU A 47 -1.87 -3.84 5.59
CA LEU A 47 -1.55 -5.24 5.90
C LEU A 47 -0.80 -5.92 4.74
N ASP A 48 -1.27 -5.74 3.52
CA ASP A 48 -0.63 -6.25 2.30
C ASP A 48 0.82 -5.75 2.18
N ALA A 49 1.02 -4.43 2.31
CA ALA A 49 2.35 -3.83 2.31
C ALA A 49 3.27 -4.40 3.40
N ARG A 50 2.74 -4.64 4.61
CA ARG A 50 3.51 -5.23 5.71
C ARG A 50 3.93 -6.67 5.41
N LEU A 51 3.01 -7.48 4.86
CA LEU A 51 3.27 -8.88 4.53
C LEU A 51 4.31 -9.01 3.41
N ASP A 52 4.34 -8.05 2.49
CA ASP A 52 5.33 -7.96 1.41
C ASP A 52 6.66 -7.30 1.84
N GLY A 53 6.81 -6.92 3.11
CA GLY A 53 8.02 -6.26 3.61
C GLY A 53 8.20 -4.81 3.12
N ARG A 54 7.16 -4.19 2.56
CA ARG A 54 7.15 -2.80 2.11
C ARG A 54 6.86 -1.85 3.28
N ASP A 55 7.82 -1.72 4.20
CA ASP A 55 7.63 -0.96 5.45
C ASP A 55 7.26 0.52 5.23
N ARG A 56 7.77 1.17 4.18
CA ARG A 56 7.42 2.56 3.85
C ARG A 56 5.95 2.70 3.45
N ASP A 57 5.47 1.81 2.60
CA ASP A 57 4.07 1.78 2.15
C ASP A 57 3.15 1.48 3.33
N PHE A 58 3.54 0.53 4.19
CA PHE A 58 2.79 0.25 5.43
C PHE A 58 2.63 1.52 6.27
N LEU A 59 3.72 2.26 6.51
CA LEU A 59 3.65 3.50 7.29
C LEU A 59 2.80 4.57 6.60
N PHE A 60 2.86 4.66 5.28
CA PHE A 60 2.02 5.58 4.50
C PHE A 60 0.53 5.23 4.67
N TRP A 61 0.14 3.98 4.40
CA TRP A 61 -1.25 3.54 4.54
C TRP A 61 -1.74 3.63 5.98
N ALA A 62 -0.88 3.39 6.98
CA ALA A 62 -1.24 3.58 8.37
C ALA A 62 -1.55 5.04 8.72
N LYS A 63 -0.92 6.03 8.06
CA LYS A 63 -1.26 7.46 8.23
C LYS A 63 -2.60 7.79 7.58
N VAL A 64 -2.79 7.38 6.32
CA VAL A 64 -4.07 7.54 5.60
C VAL A 64 -5.22 6.90 6.41
N PHE A 65 -5.00 5.71 6.98
CA PHE A 65 -5.99 5.06 7.84
C PHE A 65 -6.38 5.94 9.03
N ARG A 66 -5.39 6.50 9.74
CA ARG A 66 -5.65 7.41 10.87
C ARG A 66 -6.47 8.62 10.43
N ALA A 67 -6.10 9.26 9.32
CA ALA A 67 -6.85 10.39 8.75
C ALA A 67 -8.29 10.05 8.34
N LEU A 68 -8.60 8.79 8.04
CA LEU A 68 -9.96 8.32 7.77
C LEU A 68 -10.76 8.03 9.04
N THR A 69 -10.09 7.66 10.13
CA THR A 69 -10.73 7.24 11.39
C THR A 69 -10.80 8.31 12.47
N GLU A 70 -9.96 9.34 12.39
CA GLU A 70 -10.06 10.52 13.25
C GLU A 70 -11.25 11.37 12.79
N VAL A 71 -12.31 11.37 13.61
CA VAL A 71 -13.55 12.14 13.47
C VAL A 71 -13.54 13.29 14.46
#